data_AF-A0A0B6AMY4-F1
#
_entry.id   AF-A0A0B6AMY4-F1
#
_cell.length_a   1.000
_cell.length_b   1.000
_cell.length_c   1.000
_cell.angle_alpha   90.00
_cell.angle_beta   90.00
_cell.angle_gamma   90.00
#
_symmetry.space_group_name_H-M   'P 1'
#
loop_
_entity.id
_entity.type
_entity.pdbx_description
1 polymer ?
#
loop_
_entity_poly.entity_id
_entity_poly.type
_entity_poly.pdbx_seq_one_letter_code
_entity_poly.pdbx_strand_id
1 'polypeptide(L)'
;MASDGKFADDGTTFEQFQGSLPNNGEVNMLLLGSDSRGEKHSRTDSILIAHYDSKSKHPKIVSLMRDMYVDIPGHGKQKLNAAYAFGGPELLRKTIKQNFDIDINYYAVVDFEGFSKIVDTIAPDGIEVTVPHDMSSGIGMTLHKGTQVLHGEQLLGYVRFRHDNMSDFGRVQRQQEVVLKLKDEVASLNSVFKIPKLLGVMDPYIDTNLDTKSMMLLAKDVVTGNMKDVQSLRLPLDGSFENKTYSGVGMVLDIDLDKNKEALQEFLNDK
;
A
#
# COMPACT_ATOMS: atom_id res chain seq x y z
N MET A 1 -4.73 15.99 5.93
CA MET A 1 -5.27 17.26 5.38
C MET A 1 -6.00 16.88 4.11
N ALA A 2 -7.17 17.46 3.88
CA ALA A 2 -7.96 17.26 2.66
C ALA A 2 -8.91 18.47 2.52
N SER A 3 -8.36 19.70 2.60
CA SER A 3 -9.24 20.87 2.66
C SER A 3 -9.91 21.19 1.33
N ASP A 4 -9.31 20.80 0.19
CA ASP A 4 -9.79 21.22 -1.15
C ASP A 4 -9.56 20.16 -2.28
N GLY A 5 -9.27 18.90 -1.94
CA GLY A 5 -8.96 17.81 -2.89
C GLY A 5 -10.15 16.89 -3.23
N LYS A 6 -9.99 15.93 -4.16
CA LYS A 6 -11.04 14.95 -4.53
C LYS A 6 -11.57 14.13 -3.34
N PHE A 7 -10.77 13.96 -2.30
CA PHE A 7 -11.12 13.28 -1.06
C PHE A 7 -11.82 14.17 -0.02
N ALA A 8 -11.99 15.47 -0.29
CA ALA A 8 -12.67 16.39 0.63
C ALA A 8 -14.18 16.11 0.74
N ASP A 9 -14.78 15.46 -0.26
CA ASP A 9 -16.19 15.06 -0.27
C ASP A 9 -16.43 13.88 -1.22
N ASP A 10 -15.98 12.67 -0.85
CA ASP A 10 -16.25 11.45 -1.62
C ASP A 10 -17.64 10.84 -1.34
N GLY A 11 -18.44 11.51 -0.49
CA GLY A 11 -19.78 11.09 -0.09
C GLY A 11 -19.83 9.79 0.72
N THR A 12 -18.69 9.27 1.18
CA THR A 12 -18.61 8.12 2.08
C THR A 12 -18.47 8.58 3.53
N THR A 13 -19.42 8.17 4.38
CA THR A 13 -19.37 8.44 5.83
C THR A 13 -18.77 7.23 6.53
N PHE A 14 -17.47 7.00 6.35
CA PHE A 14 -16.76 5.98 7.13
C PHE A 14 -16.54 6.45 8.57
N GLU A 15 -16.35 5.48 9.47
CA GLU A 15 -15.87 5.80 10.82
C GLU A 15 -14.54 6.53 10.73
N GLN A 16 -14.37 7.55 11.59
CA GLN A 16 -13.09 8.25 11.69
C GLN A 16 -11.98 7.27 12.08
N PHE A 17 -10.84 7.36 11.40
CA PHE A 17 -9.68 6.53 11.70
C PHE A 17 -9.13 6.80 13.11
N GLN A 18 -9.00 5.74 13.91
CA GLN A 18 -8.52 5.77 15.30
C GLN A 18 -7.20 5.01 15.42
N GLY A 19 -6.21 5.47 14.66
CA GLY A 19 -4.84 4.96 14.75
C GLY A 19 -4.26 5.14 16.15
N SER A 20 -3.51 4.16 16.63
CA SER A 20 -2.75 4.30 17.87
C SER A 20 -1.61 5.31 17.67
N LEU A 21 -1.18 5.96 18.75
CA LEU A 21 0.03 6.79 18.68
C LEU A 21 1.26 5.91 18.42
N PRO A 22 2.24 6.38 17.64
CA PRO A 22 3.53 5.70 17.49
C PRO A 22 4.13 5.36 18.85
N ASN A 23 4.57 4.12 19.01
CA ASN A 23 5.20 3.67 20.25
C ASN A 23 6.71 3.57 20.05
N ASN A 24 7.49 4.15 20.96
CA ASN A 24 8.94 3.94 21.05
C ASN A 24 9.74 4.26 19.77
N GLY A 25 9.17 5.07 18.86
CA GLY A 25 9.79 5.40 17.58
C GLY A 25 9.44 4.47 16.42
N GLU A 26 8.55 3.50 16.63
CA GLU A 26 7.99 2.62 15.60
C GLU A 26 6.70 3.19 15.03
N VAL A 27 6.57 3.13 13.71
CA VAL A 27 5.42 3.62 12.95
C VAL A 27 4.99 2.56 11.96
N ASN A 28 3.72 2.17 12.02
CA ASN A 28 3.04 1.37 11.01
C ASN A 28 2.05 2.24 10.25
N MET A 29 2.26 2.38 8.94
CA MET A 29 1.40 3.13 8.03
C MET A 29 0.75 2.20 7.02
N LEU A 30 -0.57 2.25 6.92
CA LEU A 30 -1.34 1.52 5.94
C LEU A 30 -1.39 2.29 4.62
N LEU A 31 -0.78 1.76 3.57
CA LEU A 31 -0.79 2.30 2.22
C LEU A 31 -1.84 1.56 1.39
N LEU A 32 -2.82 2.29 0.87
CA LEU A 32 -3.99 1.74 0.20
C LEU A 32 -4.08 2.28 -1.24
N GLY A 33 -4.19 1.35 -2.19
CA GLY A 33 -4.52 1.66 -3.57
C GLY A 33 -6.00 1.40 -3.81
N SER A 34 -6.77 2.47 -3.96
CA SER A 34 -8.21 2.41 -4.23
C SER A 34 -8.49 2.38 -5.72
N ASP A 35 -9.42 1.52 -6.14
CA ASP A 35 -9.92 1.49 -7.52
C ASP A 35 -11.06 2.50 -7.77
N SER A 36 -11.29 3.43 -6.83
CA SER A 36 -12.41 4.37 -6.90
C SER A 36 -12.32 5.21 -8.17
N ARG A 37 -13.42 5.25 -8.91
CA ARG A 37 -13.63 6.18 -10.03
C ARG A 37 -14.64 7.28 -9.66
N GLY A 38 -14.78 7.56 -8.36
CA GLY A 38 -15.83 8.41 -7.80
C GLY A 38 -17.08 7.65 -7.35
N GLU A 39 -16.96 6.35 -7.04
CA GLU A 39 -18.07 5.52 -6.57
C GLU A 39 -18.06 5.39 -5.04
N LYS A 40 -19.26 5.29 -4.43
CA LYS A 40 -19.47 5.22 -2.97
C LYS A 40 -18.95 3.94 -2.28
N HIS A 41 -18.62 2.89 -3.04
CA HIS A 41 -18.17 1.61 -2.50
C HIS A 41 -16.96 1.08 -3.29
N SER A 42 -15.86 1.83 -3.26
CA SER A 42 -14.59 1.35 -3.83
C SER A 42 -13.98 0.24 -2.99
N ARG A 43 -13.24 -0.65 -3.66
CA ARG A 43 -12.41 -1.66 -3.00
C ARG A 43 -10.96 -1.20 -3.02
N THR A 44 -10.23 -1.62 -1.99
CA THR A 44 -8.77 -1.50 -1.99
C THR A 44 -8.16 -2.77 -2.58
N ASP A 45 -7.45 -2.64 -3.68
CA ASP A 45 -6.82 -3.77 -4.38
C ASP A 45 -5.34 -3.93 -4.02
N SER A 46 -4.75 -2.88 -3.44
CA SER A 46 -3.41 -2.86 -2.90
C SER A 46 -3.50 -2.53 -1.41
N ILE A 47 -3.03 -3.43 -0.55
CA ILE A 47 -3.00 -3.23 0.91
C ILE A 47 -1.57 -3.48 1.35
N LEU A 48 -0.85 -2.42 1.72
CA LEU A 48 0.52 -2.51 2.19
C LEU A 48 0.64 -1.86 3.57
N ILE A 49 1.53 -2.39 4.41
CA ILE A 49 1.95 -1.78 5.65
C ILE A 49 3.40 -1.35 5.46
N ALA A 50 3.64 -0.04 5.46
CA ALA A 50 4.98 0.50 5.60
C ALA A 50 5.29 0.61 7.10
N HIS A 51 6.25 -0.18 7.54
CA HIS A 51 6.77 -0.16 8.90
C HIS A 51 8.11 0.60 8.92
N TYR A 52 8.27 1.48 9.90
CA TYR A 52 9.50 2.19 10.15
C TYR A 52 9.80 2.26 11.63
N ASP A 53 10.97 1.76 12.01
CA ASP A 53 11.55 1.95 13.33
C ASP A 53 12.67 2.98 13.26
N SER A 54 12.45 4.12 13.92
CA SER A 54 13.42 5.22 14.00
C SER A 54 14.70 4.88 14.79
N LYS A 55 14.73 3.79 15.56
CA LYS A 55 15.93 3.32 16.29
C LYS A 55 16.78 2.41 15.44
N SER A 56 16.22 1.32 14.90
CA SER A 56 16.95 0.41 14.02
C SER A 56 17.22 1.01 12.64
N LYS A 57 16.43 2.03 12.24
CA LYS A 57 16.45 2.64 10.91
C LYS A 57 16.22 1.62 9.79
N HIS A 58 15.48 0.55 10.10
CA HIS A 58 15.09 -0.51 9.16
C HIS A 58 13.67 -0.28 8.65
N PRO A 59 13.49 0.31 7.45
CA PRO A 59 12.19 0.33 6.80
C PRO A 59 11.80 -1.08 6.35
N LYS A 60 10.53 -1.43 6.52
CA LYS A 60 9.96 -2.71 6.08
C LYS A 60 8.63 -2.49 5.38
N ILE A 61 8.33 -3.31 4.39
CA ILE A 61 7.05 -3.27 3.67
C ILE A 61 6.40 -4.64 3.77
N VAL A 62 5.16 -4.69 4.25
CA VAL A 62 4.34 -5.91 4.28
C VAL A 62 3.18 -5.74 3.33
N SER A 63 3.09 -6.56 2.29
CA SER A 63 1.93 -6.57 1.40
C SER A 63 0.94 -7.64 1.85
N LEU A 64 -0.30 -7.22 2.08
CA LEU A 64 -1.41 -8.10 2.45
C LEU A 64 -2.24 -8.38 1.20
N MET A 65 -2.33 -9.64 0.80
CA MET A 65 -3.15 -10.03 -0.34
C MET A 65 -4.63 -9.77 -0.04
N ARG A 66 -5.31 -9.09 -0.95
CA ARG A 66 -6.71 -8.63 -0.80
C ARG A 66 -7.72 -9.77 -0.59
N ASP A 67 -7.42 -10.96 -1.11
CA ASP A 67 -8.31 -12.12 -1.14
C ASP A 67 -8.09 -13.06 0.08
N MET A 68 -7.25 -12.68 1.05
CA MET A 68 -7.11 -13.41 2.33
C MET A 68 -8.45 -13.50 3.06
N TYR A 69 -8.80 -14.71 3.51
CA TYR A 69 -10.02 -14.98 4.25
C TYR A 69 -9.81 -14.73 5.75
N VAL A 70 -10.36 -13.62 6.23
CA VAL A 70 -10.12 -13.09 7.58
C VAL A 70 -11.43 -12.74 8.27
N ASP A 71 -11.40 -12.68 9.60
CA ASP A 71 -12.56 -12.25 10.38
C ASP A 71 -12.66 -10.71 10.39
N ILE A 72 -13.77 -10.17 9.92
CA ILE A 72 -14.03 -8.73 9.90
C ILE A 72 -14.98 -8.38 11.05
N PRO A 73 -14.61 -7.47 11.97
CA PRO A 73 -15.44 -7.05 13.09
C PRO A 73 -16.85 -6.65 12.65
N GLY A 74 -17.88 -7.34 13.15
CA GLY A 74 -19.28 -7.07 12.82
C GLY A 74 -19.78 -7.62 11.48
N HIS A 75 -18.92 -8.23 10.66
CA HIS A 75 -19.25 -8.75 9.32
C HIS A 75 -18.91 -10.24 9.11
N GLY A 76 -18.27 -10.88 10.09
CA GLY A 76 -17.86 -12.29 10.01
C GLY A 76 -16.70 -12.50 9.05
N LYS A 77 -16.46 -13.76 8.63
CA LYS A 77 -15.35 -14.07 7.73
C LYS A 77 -15.63 -13.65 6.28
N GLN A 78 -14.72 -12.86 5.72
CA GLN A 78 -14.80 -12.31 4.37
C GLN A 78 -13.39 -12.12 3.80
N LYS A 79 -13.29 -11.68 2.54
CA LYS A 79 -12.02 -11.23 1.95
C LYS A 79 -11.52 -9.97 2.66
N LEU A 80 -10.21 -9.84 2.87
CA LEU A 80 -9.61 -8.70 3.55
C LEU A 80 -10.04 -7.34 2.95
N ASN A 81 -10.07 -7.20 1.62
CA ASN A 81 -10.48 -5.93 0.99
C ASN A 81 -11.96 -5.57 1.21
N ALA A 82 -12.81 -6.52 1.59
CA ALA A 82 -14.19 -6.23 1.92
C ALA A 82 -14.28 -5.32 3.17
N ALA A 83 -13.30 -5.39 4.09
CA ALA A 83 -13.27 -4.53 5.28
C ALA A 83 -13.25 -3.04 4.89
N TYR A 84 -12.47 -2.69 3.86
CA TYR A 84 -12.43 -1.33 3.33
C TYR A 84 -13.76 -0.94 2.67
N ALA A 85 -14.36 -1.83 1.88
CA ALA A 85 -15.64 -1.55 1.23
C ALA A 85 -16.80 -1.37 2.24
N PHE A 86 -16.73 -2.05 3.39
CA PHE A 86 -17.74 -1.98 4.44
C PHE A 86 -17.57 -0.77 5.37
N GLY A 87 -16.33 -0.41 5.73
CA GLY A 87 -16.08 0.57 6.80
C GLY A 87 -14.80 1.38 6.62
N GLY A 88 -14.26 1.45 5.41
CA GLY A 88 -13.13 2.27 5.05
C GLY A 88 -11.82 1.88 5.74
N PRO A 89 -10.85 2.81 5.82
CA PRO A 89 -9.56 2.59 6.45
C PRO A 89 -9.66 2.11 7.90
N GLU A 90 -10.65 2.57 8.67
CA GLU A 90 -10.79 2.24 10.09
C GLU A 90 -11.22 0.78 10.32
N LEU A 91 -12.20 0.28 9.58
CA LEU A 91 -12.60 -1.12 9.70
C LEU A 91 -11.49 -2.05 9.19
N LEU A 92 -10.78 -1.66 8.14
CA LEU A 92 -9.60 -2.40 7.68
C LEU A 92 -8.50 -2.43 8.75
N ARG A 93 -8.24 -1.32 9.44
CA ARG A 93 -7.30 -1.27 10.58
C ARG A 93 -7.72 -2.24 11.69
N LYS A 94 -8.98 -2.19 12.13
CA LYS A 94 -9.51 -3.10 13.16
C LYS A 94 -9.39 -4.57 12.72
N THR A 95 -9.67 -4.85 11.45
CA THR A 95 -9.51 -6.19 10.85
C THR A 95 -8.07 -6.65 10.90
N ILE A 96 -7.10 -5.81 10.52
CA ILE A 96 -5.67 -6.15 10.58
C ILE A 96 -5.25 -6.41 12.04
N LYS A 97 -5.67 -5.54 12.98
CA LYS A 97 -5.35 -5.72 14.41
C LYS A 97 -5.93 -7.03 14.95
N GLN A 98 -7.18 -7.35 14.65
CA GLN A 98 -7.82 -8.56 15.16
C GLN A 98 -7.15 -9.85 14.65
N ASN A 99 -6.77 -9.89 13.37
CA ASN A 99 -6.26 -11.11 12.75
C ASN A 99 -4.74 -11.26 12.94
N PHE A 100 -3.98 -10.16 12.88
CA PHE A 100 -2.50 -10.19 12.84
C PHE A 100 -1.83 -9.54 14.06
N ASP A 101 -2.61 -8.93 14.95
CA ASP A 101 -2.12 -8.23 16.15
C ASP A 101 -1.09 -7.12 15.87
N ILE A 102 -1.30 -6.39 14.78
CA ILE A 102 -0.53 -5.19 14.45
C ILE A 102 -1.36 -3.95 14.69
N ASP A 103 -0.77 -3.00 15.41
CA ASP A 103 -1.29 -1.65 15.54
C ASP A 103 -0.86 -0.78 14.36
N ILE A 104 -1.83 -0.21 13.65
CA ILE A 104 -1.59 0.78 12.59
C ILE A 104 -1.80 2.18 13.17
N ASN A 105 -0.84 3.08 12.90
CA ASN A 105 -0.86 4.45 13.39
C ASN A 105 -1.47 5.42 12.38
N TYR A 106 -1.15 5.22 11.10
CA TYR A 106 -1.53 6.12 10.02
C TYR A 106 -2.01 5.36 8.79
N TYR A 107 -2.73 6.05 7.91
CA TYR A 107 -3.07 5.54 6.59
C TYR A 107 -2.76 6.57 5.50
N ALA A 108 -2.58 6.09 4.28
CA ALA A 108 -2.58 6.90 3.07
C ALA A 108 -3.35 6.16 1.97
N VAL A 109 -4.41 6.75 1.43
CA VAL A 109 -5.18 6.23 0.29
C VAL A 109 -4.84 7.03 -0.95
N VAL A 110 -4.58 6.32 -2.03
CA VAL A 110 -4.31 6.88 -3.35
C VAL A 110 -5.17 6.17 -4.38
N ASP A 111 -5.87 6.93 -5.22
CA ASP A 111 -6.62 6.39 -6.36
C ASP A 111 -5.73 6.29 -7.62
N PHE A 112 -6.29 5.83 -8.73
CA PHE A 112 -5.52 5.66 -9.97
C PHE A 112 -4.98 6.98 -10.54
N GLU A 113 -5.77 8.06 -10.50
CA GLU A 113 -5.32 9.36 -11.01
C GLU A 113 -4.22 9.93 -10.12
N GLY A 114 -4.43 9.88 -8.81
CA GLY A 114 -3.48 10.32 -7.81
C GLY A 114 -2.17 9.57 -7.91
N PHE A 115 -2.21 8.25 -8.12
CA PHE A 115 -1.00 7.45 -8.32
C PHE A 115 -0.18 7.96 -9.50
N SER A 116 -0.81 8.13 -10.67
CA SER A 116 -0.11 8.62 -11.87
C SER A 116 0.52 9.99 -11.64
N LYS A 117 -0.22 10.92 -11.00
CA LYS A 117 0.27 12.27 -10.71
C LYS A 117 1.40 12.30 -9.68
N ILE A 118 1.31 11.48 -8.64
CA ILE A 118 2.35 11.35 -7.63
C ILE A 118 3.64 10.81 -8.27
N VAL A 119 3.55 9.76 -9.10
CA VAL A 119 4.69 9.19 -9.82
C VAL A 119 5.37 10.26 -10.68
N ASP A 120 4.62 10.96 -11.53
CA ASP A 120 5.17 11.99 -12.42
C ASP A 120 5.77 13.18 -11.65
N THR A 121 5.34 13.40 -10.41
CA THR A 121 5.87 14.46 -9.54
C THR A 121 7.17 14.03 -8.85
N ILE A 122 7.23 12.79 -8.37
CA ILE A 122 8.42 12.23 -7.68
C ILE A 122 9.52 11.93 -8.70
N ALA A 123 9.15 11.32 -9.83
CA ALA A 123 10.03 10.81 -10.85
C ALA A 123 9.65 11.38 -12.23
N PRO A 124 9.91 12.68 -12.48
CA PRO A 124 9.54 13.33 -13.75
C PRO A 124 10.21 12.68 -14.96
N ASP A 125 11.40 12.08 -14.77
CA ASP A 125 12.13 11.35 -15.80
C ASP A 125 11.64 9.90 -15.98
N GLY A 126 10.61 9.49 -15.22
CA GLY A 126 10.04 8.16 -15.22
C GLY A 126 10.82 7.16 -14.35
N ILE A 127 10.27 5.96 -14.21
CA ILE A 127 10.85 4.87 -13.43
C ILE A 127 11.26 3.74 -14.37
N GLU A 128 12.54 3.36 -14.35
CA GLU A 128 13.00 2.18 -15.08
C GLU A 128 12.50 0.90 -14.41
N VAL A 129 11.80 0.05 -15.16
CA VAL A 129 11.38 -1.29 -14.73
C VAL A 129 11.70 -2.33 -15.81
N THR A 130 11.81 -3.59 -15.41
CA THR A 130 11.92 -4.70 -16.35
C THR A 130 10.57 -5.41 -16.49
N VAL A 131 9.99 -5.35 -17.67
CA VAL A 131 8.74 -6.04 -18.01
C VAL A 131 9.07 -7.47 -18.47
N PRO A 132 8.64 -8.52 -17.73
CA PRO A 132 9.04 -9.90 -18.02
C PRO A 132 8.44 -10.47 -19.32
N HIS A 133 7.27 -9.99 -19.73
CA HIS A 133 6.53 -10.39 -20.93
C HIS A 133 5.52 -9.29 -21.29
N ASP A 134 5.02 -9.27 -22.51
CA ASP A 134 4.04 -8.28 -22.94
C ASP A 134 2.80 -8.29 -22.04
N MET A 135 2.46 -7.12 -21.49
CA MET A 135 1.32 -6.92 -20.60
C MET A 135 0.30 -6.05 -21.31
N SER A 136 -0.90 -6.54 -21.54
CA SER A 136 -1.97 -5.76 -22.19
C SER A 136 -3.36 -5.96 -21.60
N SER A 137 -3.62 -7.13 -21.02
CA SER A 137 -4.92 -7.47 -20.47
C SER A 137 -5.26 -6.67 -19.20
N GLY A 138 -6.41 -5.97 -19.23
CA GLY A 138 -7.00 -5.30 -18.06
C GLY A 138 -6.33 -3.98 -17.65
N ILE A 139 -5.34 -3.50 -18.42
CA ILE A 139 -4.57 -2.28 -18.09
C ILE A 139 -4.77 -1.12 -19.08
N GLY A 140 -5.50 -1.33 -20.18
CA GLY A 140 -5.88 -0.27 -21.14
C GLY A 140 -4.74 0.20 -22.06
N MET A 141 -3.58 -0.44 -22.01
CA MET A 141 -2.40 -0.17 -22.84
C MET A 141 -1.60 -1.45 -23.03
N THR A 142 -0.56 -1.42 -23.86
CA THR A 142 0.41 -2.51 -23.99
C THR A 142 1.76 -2.06 -23.45
N LEU A 143 2.28 -2.77 -22.47
CA LEU A 143 3.67 -2.70 -22.04
C LEU A 143 4.43 -3.84 -22.69
N HIS A 144 5.53 -3.54 -23.36
CA HIS A 144 6.31 -4.55 -24.07
C HIS A 144 7.35 -5.17 -23.16
N LYS A 145 7.69 -6.43 -23.43
CA LYS A 145 8.78 -7.12 -22.76
C LYS A 145 10.10 -6.35 -22.91
N GLY A 146 10.83 -6.20 -21.81
CA GLY A 146 12.15 -5.58 -21.77
C GLY A 146 12.26 -4.51 -20.68
N THR A 147 13.45 -3.92 -20.58
CA THR A 147 13.70 -2.77 -19.71
C THR A 147 13.13 -1.53 -20.36
N GLN A 148 12.29 -0.80 -19.62
CA GLN A 148 11.62 0.40 -20.12
C GLN A 148 11.43 1.40 -18.98
N VAL A 149 11.50 2.68 -19.35
CA VAL A 149 11.19 3.80 -18.45
C VAL A 149 9.69 4.07 -18.55
N LEU A 150 9.01 4.03 -17.39
CA LEU A 150 7.57 4.21 -17.30
C LEU A 150 7.21 5.45 -16.50
N HIS A 151 6.29 6.23 -17.07
CA HIS A 151 5.65 7.38 -16.41
C HIS A 151 4.33 6.96 -15.76
N GLY A 152 3.66 7.88 -15.04
CA GLY A 152 2.52 7.63 -14.16
C GLY A 152 1.51 6.61 -14.69
N GLU A 153 0.90 6.87 -15.86
CA GLU A 153 -0.11 5.97 -16.44
C GLU A 153 0.47 4.59 -16.83
N GLN A 154 1.68 4.54 -17.35
CA GLN A 154 2.33 3.28 -17.73
C GLN A 154 2.72 2.46 -16.51
N LEU A 155 3.23 3.13 -15.48
CA LEU A 155 3.60 2.52 -14.20
C LEU A 155 2.35 2.04 -13.46
N LEU A 156 1.24 2.77 -13.57
CA LEU A 156 -0.07 2.35 -13.08
C LEU A 156 -0.51 1.05 -13.78
N GLY A 157 -0.36 0.98 -15.10
CA GLY A 157 -0.59 -0.24 -15.88
C GLY A 157 0.26 -1.41 -15.38
N TYR A 158 1.55 -1.16 -15.13
CA TYR A 158 2.50 -2.16 -14.64
C TYR A 158 2.07 -2.75 -13.28
N VAL A 159 1.74 -1.91 -12.30
CA VAL A 159 1.34 -2.36 -10.96
C VAL A 159 -0.08 -2.93 -10.88
N ARG A 160 -0.92 -2.70 -11.90
CA ARG A 160 -2.28 -3.26 -12.00
C ARG A 160 -2.34 -4.57 -12.77
N PHE A 161 -1.29 -4.92 -13.52
CA PHE A 161 -1.30 -6.13 -14.33
C PHE A 161 -1.40 -7.39 -13.46
N ARG A 162 -2.23 -8.34 -13.90
CA ARG A 162 -2.54 -9.61 -13.19
C ARG A 162 -2.52 -10.85 -14.08
N HIS A 163 -2.44 -10.69 -15.40
CA HIS A 163 -2.54 -11.80 -16.34
C HIS A 163 -1.17 -12.44 -16.58
N ASP A 164 -0.46 -12.78 -15.50
CA ASP A 164 0.76 -13.58 -15.53
C ASP A 164 0.56 -14.92 -14.82
N ASN A 165 1.51 -15.84 -14.98
CA ASN A 165 1.48 -17.17 -14.36
C ASN A 165 1.46 -17.13 -12.81
N MET A 166 1.77 -15.98 -12.20
CA MET A 166 1.78 -15.75 -10.76
C MET A 166 0.56 -14.94 -10.28
N SER A 167 -0.31 -14.51 -11.18
CA SER A 167 -1.53 -13.74 -10.95
C SER A 167 -1.35 -12.58 -9.95
N ASP A 168 -1.90 -12.75 -8.75
CA ASP A 168 -1.93 -11.74 -7.69
C ASP A 168 -0.54 -11.59 -7.02
N PHE A 169 0.27 -12.65 -7.03
CA PHE A 169 1.61 -12.69 -6.44
C PHE A 169 2.59 -11.82 -7.22
N GLY A 170 2.57 -11.94 -8.55
CA GLY A 170 3.36 -11.10 -9.45
C GLY A 170 2.96 -9.62 -9.34
N ARG A 171 1.66 -9.34 -9.13
CA ARG A 171 1.18 -7.97 -8.89
C ARG A 171 1.78 -7.39 -7.60
N VAL A 172 1.76 -8.14 -6.50
CA VAL A 172 2.34 -7.67 -5.23
C VAL A 172 3.84 -7.35 -5.39
N GLN A 173 4.60 -8.20 -6.08
CA GLN A 173 6.03 -7.96 -6.31
C GLN A 173 6.27 -6.65 -7.07
N ARG A 174 5.50 -6.40 -8.14
CA ARG A 174 5.58 -5.15 -8.90
C ARG A 174 5.21 -3.93 -8.06
N GLN A 175 4.20 -4.05 -7.20
CA GLN A 175 3.80 -2.98 -6.29
C GLN A 175 4.91 -2.65 -5.28
N GLN A 176 5.54 -3.66 -4.70
CA GLN A 176 6.68 -3.49 -3.80
C GLN A 176 7.87 -2.85 -4.53
N GLU A 177 8.25 -3.36 -5.71
CA GLU A 177 9.32 -2.79 -6.54
C GLU A 177 9.11 -1.29 -6.81
N VAL A 178 7.89 -0.90 -7.20
CA VAL A 178 7.58 0.50 -7.49
C VAL A 178 7.66 1.38 -6.24
N VAL A 179 7.16 0.92 -5.10
CA VAL A 179 7.29 1.69 -3.84
C VAL A 179 8.76 1.88 -3.46
N LEU A 180 9.60 0.86 -3.65
CA LEU A 180 11.04 0.95 -3.40
C LEU A 180 11.73 1.94 -4.34
N LYS A 181 11.44 1.87 -5.64
CA LYS A 181 12.01 2.80 -6.62
C LYS A 181 11.57 4.24 -6.37
N LEU A 182 10.30 4.48 -6.02
CA LEU A 182 9.83 5.81 -5.64
C LEU A 182 10.52 6.33 -4.37
N LYS A 183 10.79 5.45 -3.39
CA LYS A 183 11.58 5.81 -2.21
C LYS A 183 13.01 6.22 -2.60
N ASP A 184 13.64 5.51 -3.54
CA ASP A 184 14.98 5.85 -4.04
C ASP A 184 14.99 7.18 -4.78
N GLU A 185 13.97 7.48 -5.58
CA GLU A 185 13.82 8.78 -6.25
C GLU A 185 13.65 9.93 -5.25
N VAL A 186 12.84 9.75 -4.20
CA VAL A 186 12.73 10.75 -3.13
C VAL A 186 14.06 10.95 -2.41
N ALA A 187 14.81 9.86 -2.15
CA ALA A 187 16.13 9.95 -1.53
C ALA A 187 17.16 10.65 -2.43
N SER A 188 17.10 10.43 -3.75
CA SER A 188 18.01 11.01 -4.74
C SER A 188 17.94 12.54 -4.82
N LEU A 189 16.81 13.13 -4.41
CA LEU A 189 16.63 14.59 -4.32
C LEU A 189 17.71 15.24 -3.46
N ASN A 190 18.29 14.51 -2.48
CA ASN A 190 19.35 14.95 -1.58
C ASN A 190 19.10 16.34 -0.95
N SER A 191 17.83 16.72 -0.81
CA SER A 191 17.43 18.08 -0.43
C SER A 191 16.12 18.10 0.32
N VAL A 192 16.20 18.28 1.65
CA VAL A 192 15.05 18.43 2.54
C VAL A 192 14.20 19.68 2.22
N PHE A 193 14.79 20.67 1.53
CA PHE A 193 14.08 21.90 1.14
C PHE A 193 13.07 21.70 0.01
N LYS A 194 13.18 20.63 -0.78
CA LYS A 194 12.22 20.31 -1.84
C LYS A 194 10.98 19.59 -1.32
N ILE A 195 11.05 19.03 -0.11
CA ILE A 195 9.98 18.21 0.49
C ILE A 195 8.67 18.99 0.70
N PRO A 196 8.66 20.24 1.24
CA PRO A 196 7.39 20.97 1.39
C PRO A 196 6.67 21.20 0.06
N LYS A 197 7.43 21.49 -1.01
CA LYS A 197 6.85 21.65 -2.35
C LYS A 197 6.28 20.32 -2.86
N LEU A 198 7.03 19.22 -2.72
CA LEU A 198 6.58 17.89 -3.13
C LEU A 198 5.27 17.49 -2.41
N LEU A 199 5.24 17.61 -1.07
CA LEU A 199 4.06 17.33 -0.27
C LEU A 199 2.87 18.20 -0.68
N GLY A 200 3.08 19.49 -0.94
CA GLY A 200 2.01 20.39 -1.38
C GLY A 200 1.42 20.03 -2.76
N VAL A 201 2.22 19.47 -3.67
CA VAL A 201 1.71 18.98 -4.97
C VAL A 201 0.97 17.65 -4.82
N MET A 202 1.38 16.80 -3.88
CA MET A 202 0.79 15.49 -3.64
C MET A 202 -0.49 15.53 -2.78
N ASP A 203 -0.65 16.55 -1.93
CA ASP A 203 -1.77 16.70 -0.97
C ASP A 203 -3.16 16.49 -1.60
N PRO A 204 -3.50 17.03 -2.79
CA PRO A 204 -4.82 16.82 -3.40
C PRO A 204 -5.11 15.38 -3.83
N TYR A 205 -4.07 14.54 -3.92
CA TYR A 205 -4.09 13.18 -4.46
C TYR A 205 -3.96 12.09 -3.40
N ILE A 206 -3.82 12.46 -2.12
CA ILE A 206 -3.64 11.52 -1.01
C ILE A 206 -4.66 11.84 0.09
N ASP A 207 -5.50 10.87 0.43
CA ASP A 207 -6.25 10.92 1.69
C ASP A 207 -5.41 10.31 2.81
N THR A 208 -5.15 11.09 3.87
CA THR A 208 -4.34 10.65 5.01
C THR A 208 -4.70 11.36 6.30
N ASN A 209 -4.57 10.63 7.42
CA ASN A 209 -4.63 11.18 8.77
C ASN A 209 -3.28 11.74 9.26
N LEU A 210 -2.21 11.70 8.46
CA LEU A 210 -0.94 12.32 8.80
C LEU A 210 -1.04 13.84 8.71
N ASP A 211 -0.55 14.51 9.76
CA ASP A 211 -0.30 15.93 9.71
C ASP A 211 1.01 16.24 8.96
N THR A 212 1.12 17.45 8.41
CA THR A 212 2.28 17.90 7.63
C THR A 212 3.60 17.82 8.39
N LYS A 213 3.61 18.04 9.72
CA LYS A 213 4.84 17.98 10.53
C LYS A 213 5.32 16.53 10.65
N SER A 214 4.41 15.60 10.88
CA SER A 214 4.68 14.16 10.93
C SER A 214 5.20 13.66 9.59
N MET A 215 4.59 14.09 8.47
CA MET A 215 5.10 13.78 7.12
C MET A 215 6.52 14.33 6.90
N MET A 216 6.79 15.58 7.30
CA MET A 216 8.13 16.18 7.19
C MET A 216 9.18 15.42 8.01
N LEU A 217 8.83 14.96 9.20
CA LEU A 217 9.73 14.18 10.06
C LEU A 217 10.13 12.86 9.39
N LEU A 218 9.15 12.13 8.85
CA LEU A 218 9.40 10.86 8.13
C LEU A 218 10.21 11.11 6.84
N ALA A 219 9.84 12.13 6.06
CA ALA A 219 10.54 12.47 4.82
C ALA A 219 12.01 12.87 5.05
N LYS A 220 12.31 13.53 6.16
CA LYS A 220 13.70 13.87 6.54
C LYS A 220 14.56 12.61 6.66
N ASP A 221 14.07 11.57 7.32
CA ASP A 221 14.84 10.35 7.52
C ASP A 221 15.09 9.61 6.20
N VAL A 222 14.16 9.71 5.23
CA VAL A 222 14.30 9.15 3.88
C VAL A 222 15.37 9.92 3.09
N VAL A 223 15.26 11.24 3.02
CA VAL A 223 16.16 12.09 2.20
C VAL A 223 17.58 12.16 2.74
N THR A 224 17.74 12.01 4.05
CA THR A 224 19.08 12.04 4.67
C THR A 224 19.85 10.73 4.51
N GLY A 225 19.27 9.72 3.85
CA GLY A 225 19.93 8.44 3.58
C GLY A 225 20.26 7.63 4.84
N ASN A 226 19.63 7.96 5.97
CA ASN A 226 19.89 7.32 7.26
C ASN A 226 19.15 5.98 7.43
N MET A 227 18.45 5.51 6.39
CA MET A 227 17.72 4.25 6.39
C MET A 227 18.57 3.15 5.76
N LYS A 228 18.47 1.92 6.30
CA LYS A 228 19.07 0.75 5.65
C LYS A 228 18.17 0.26 4.51
N ASP A 229 18.62 -0.79 3.84
CA ASP A 229 17.86 -1.43 2.76
C ASP A 229 16.48 -1.88 3.25
N VAL A 230 15.47 -1.63 2.42
CA VAL A 230 14.09 -1.96 2.75
C VAL A 230 13.89 -3.46 2.57
N GLN A 231 13.37 -4.11 3.61
CA GLN A 231 12.94 -5.51 3.51
C GLN A 231 11.46 -5.58 3.15
N SER A 232 11.06 -6.65 2.47
CA SER A 232 9.68 -6.87 2.09
C SER A 232 9.16 -8.25 2.48
N LEU A 233 7.88 -8.31 2.84
CA LEU A 233 7.14 -9.52 3.14
C LEU A 233 5.81 -9.49 2.39
N ARG A 234 5.34 -10.64 1.92
CA ARG A 234 3.98 -10.81 1.43
C ARG A 234 3.24 -11.81 2.32
N LEU A 235 2.03 -11.44 2.73
CA LEU A 235 1.07 -12.37 3.33
C LEU A 235 -0.10 -12.66 2.39
N PRO A 236 -0.55 -13.93 2.29
CA PRO A 236 -0.04 -15.06 3.04
C PRO A 236 1.30 -15.58 2.49
N LEU A 237 2.10 -16.22 3.35
CA LEU A 237 3.32 -16.92 2.98
C LEU A 237 3.04 -18.08 2.04
N ASP A 238 4.02 -18.44 1.21
CA ASP A 238 3.92 -19.67 0.41
C ASP A 238 3.77 -20.91 1.30
N GLY A 239 2.84 -21.79 0.95
CA GLY A 239 2.52 -22.98 1.75
C GLY A 239 1.88 -22.65 3.12
N SER A 240 1.19 -21.52 3.23
CA SER A 240 0.41 -21.14 4.43
C SER A 240 -1.04 -20.77 4.09
N PHE A 241 -1.54 -21.16 2.91
CA PHE A 241 -2.91 -20.91 2.49
C PHE A 241 -3.37 -21.97 1.48
N GLU A 242 -4.70 -22.09 1.34
CA GLU A 242 -5.36 -22.90 0.32
C GLU A 242 -6.38 -22.07 -0.44
N ASN A 243 -6.56 -22.36 -1.73
CA ASN A 243 -7.66 -21.76 -2.50
C ASN A 243 -8.96 -22.49 -2.15
N LYS A 244 -9.93 -21.79 -1.55
CA LYS A 244 -11.26 -22.32 -1.23
C LYS A 244 -12.36 -21.42 -1.75
N THR A 245 -13.54 -21.99 -1.94
CA THR A 245 -14.75 -21.25 -2.32
C THR A 245 -15.79 -21.38 -1.22
N TYR A 246 -16.24 -20.25 -0.68
CA TYR A 246 -17.31 -20.19 0.31
C TYR A 246 -18.57 -19.56 -0.30
N SER A 247 -19.74 -20.12 0.06
CA SER A 247 -21.02 -19.57 -0.37
C SER A 247 -21.17 -18.12 0.11
N GLY A 248 -21.54 -17.21 -0.78
CA GLY A 248 -21.70 -15.78 -0.48
C GLY A 248 -20.40 -14.95 -0.48
N VAL A 249 -19.22 -15.57 -0.49
CA VAL A 249 -17.90 -14.87 -0.48
C VAL A 249 -17.13 -15.11 -1.80
N GLY A 250 -17.32 -16.29 -2.41
CA GLY A 250 -16.60 -16.70 -3.61
C GLY A 250 -15.24 -17.33 -3.27
N MET A 251 -14.32 -17.30 -4.24
CA MET A 251 -12.96 -17.83 -4.10
C MET A 251 -12.11 -16.93 -3.19
N VAL A 252 -11.44 -17.53 -2.21
CA VAL A 252 -10.60 -16.86 -1.20
C VAL A 252 -9.28 -17.61 -1.02
N LEU A 253 -8.31 -16.94 -0.41
CA LEU A 253 -7.12 -17.57 0.18
C LEU A 253 -7.46 -17.90 1.64
N ASP A 254 -7.79 -19.15 1.93
CA ASP A 254 -8.02 -19.63 3.29
C ASP A 254 -6.65 -19.84 3.97
N ILE A 255 -6.30 -18.94 4.89
CA ILE A 255 -4.94 -18.82 5.44
C ILE A 255 -4.77 -19.59 6.75
N ASP A 256 -3.58 -20.15 6.95
CA ASP A 256 -3.08 -20.53 8.28
C ASP A 256 -2.74 -19.24 9.03
N LEU A 257 -3.69 -18.77 9.84
CA LEU A 257 -3.59 -17.47 10.50
C LEU A 257 -2.40 -17.41 11.47
N ASP A 258 -2.17 -18.49 12.23
CA ASP A 258 -1.12 -18.52 13.25
C ASP A 258 0.26 -18.46 12.60
N LYS A 259 0.49 -19.24 11.53
CA LYS A 259 1.76 -19.23 10.79
C LYS A 259 2.04 -17.87 10.14
N ASN A 260 1.02 -17.22 9.57
CA ASN A 260 1.18 -15.90 8.96
C ASN A 260 1.39 -14.79 10.01
N LYS A 261 0.71 -14.90 11.15
CA LYS A 261 0.87 -13.97 12.27
C LYS A 261 2.27 -14.08 12.88
N GLU A 262 2.76 -15.30 13.12
CA GLU A 262 4.10 -15.54 13.64
C GLU A 262 5.18 -14.95 12.72
N ALA A 263 5.15 -15.32 11.44
CA ALA A 263 6.12 -14.83 10.47
C ALA A 263 6.11 -13.30 10.32
N LEU A 264 4.94 -12.69 10.43
CA LEU A 264 4.81 -11.24 10.40
C LEU A 264 5.46 -10.59 11.62
N GLN A 265 5.24 -11.14 12.81
CA GLN A 265 5.85 -10.63 14.04
C GLN A 265 7.37 -10.84 14.03
N GLU A 266 7.87 -11.99 13.57
CA GLU A 266 9.30 -12.23 13.37
C GLU A 266 9.90 -11.21 12.40
N PHE A 267 9.27 -11.05 11.24
CA PHE A 267 9.69 -10.09 10.22
C PHE A 267 9.74 -8.65 10.75
N LEU A 268 8.73 -8.19 11.49
CA LEU A 268 8.71 -6.83 12.03
C LEU A 268 9.74 -6.62 13.16
N ASN A 269 10.00 -7.64 13.97
CA ASN A 269 10.89 -7.55 15.13
C ASN A 269 12.37 -7.89 14.83
N ASP A 270 12.74 -8.17 13.57
CA ASP A 270 14.08 -8.65 13.20
C ASP A 270 14.49 -9.93 13.98
N LYS A 271 13.53 -10.85 14.18
CA LYS A 271 13.74 -12.12 14.89
C LYS A 271 13.76 -13.31 13.95
#